data_AF-A0A452YA15-F1
#
_entry.id   AF-A0A452YA15-F1
#
_cell.length_a   1.000
_cell.length_b   1.000
_cell.length_c   1.000
_cell.angle_alpha   90.00
_cell.angle_beta   90.00
_cell.angle_gamma   90.00
#
_symmetry.space_group_name_H-M   'P 1'
#
loop_
_entity.id
_entity.type
_entity.pdbx_description
1 polymer ?
#
loop_
_entity_poly.entity_id
_entity_poly.type
_entity_poly.pdbx_seq_one_letter_code
_entity_poly.pdbx_strand_id
1 'polypeptide(L)' 'LPTRKVPYPDGFTAEFLHACWSIVKSNFVAVFQQLYDMHGRGFHHLNQALLTLLPKRADASTLGDYRPISLIHLVV' A
#
# COMPACT_ATOMS: atom_id res chain seq x y z
N LEU A 1 12.79 -0.78 -16.69
CA LEU A 1 11.44 -0.23 -16.37
C LEU A 1 11.67 1.11 -15.67
N PRO A 2 10.95 2.20 -16.02
CA PRO A 2 11.33 3.54 -15.58
C PRO A 2 11.20 3.69 -14.06
N THR A 3 12.31 4.08 -13.44
CA THR A 3 12.67 4.00 -12.00
C THR A 3 12.07 5.12 -11.14
N ARG A 4 10.92 5.67 -11.52
CA ARG A 4 10.34 6.79 -10.78
C ARG A 4 8.83 6.78 -10.89
N LYS A 5 8.19 5.85 -10.18
CA LYS A 5 6.79 6.00 -9.80
C LYS A 5 6.73 6.96 -8.62
N VAL A 6 5.74 7.85 -8.66
CA VAL A 6 5.46 8.82 -7.58
C VAL A 6 5.38 8.06 -6.25
N PRO A 7 6.05 8.52 -5.17
CA PRO A 7 5.93 7.89 -3.87
C PRO A 7 4.45 7.77 -3.52
N TYR A 8 4.05 6.57 -3.13
CA TYR A 8 2.70 6.35 -2.64
C TYR A 8 2.50 7.26 -1.38
N PRO A 9 1.28 7.64 -1.00
CA PRO A 9 1.05 8.62 0.07
C PRO A 9 1.71 8.35 1.44
N ASP A 10 2.22 7.15 1.65
CA ASP A 10 3.03 6.70 2.77
C ASP A 10 4.54 6.99 2.63
N GLY A 11 5.01 7.50 1.48
CA GLY A 11 6.38 7.93 1.24
C GLY A 11 7.36 6.81 0.86
N PHE A 12 6.90 5.56 0.78
CA PHE A 12 7.75 4.41 0.47
C PHE A 12 7.64 4.03 -1.01
N THR A 13 8.75 4.11 -1.74
CA THR A 13 8.82 3.65 -3.14
C THR A 13 9.29 2.20 -3.24
N ALA A 14 9.16 1.60 -4.42
CA ALA A 14 9.72 0.27 -4.67
C ALA A 14 11.24 0.23 -4.42
N GLU A 15 11.95 1.33 -4.73
CA GLU A 15 13.37 1.47 -4.49
C GLU A 15 13.73 1.44 -2.99
N PHE A 16 12.88 2.01 -2.12
CA PHE A 16 13.04 1.89 -0.67
C PHE A 16 12.93 0.42 -0.22
N LEU A 17 11.93 -0.31 -0.72
CA LEU A 17 11.77 -1.73 -0.40
C LEU A 17 12.95 -2.58 -0.87
N HIS A 18 13.50 -2.27 -2.05
CA HIS A 18 14.70 -2.92 -2.54
C HIS A 18 15.92 -2.62 -1.65
N ALA A 19 16.11 -1.36 -1.23
CA ALA A 19 17.20 -0.97 -0.36
C ALA A 19 17.11 -1.61 1.04
N CYS A 20 15.89 -1.73 1.57
CA CYS A 20 15.63 -2.31 2.89
C CYS A 20 15.32 -3.81 2.83
N TRP A 21 15.49 -4.49 1.68
CA TRP A 21 15.05 -5.87 1.50
C TRP A 21 15.65 -6.82 2.53
N SER A 22 16.93 -6.65 2.88
CA SER A 22 17.59 -7.45 3.91
C SER A 22 16.95 -7.34 5.29
N ILE A 23 16.25 -6.22 5.57
CA ILE A 23 15.57 -5.95 6.84
C ILE A 23 14.15 -6.53 6.80
N VAL A 24 13.40 -6.29 5.72
CA VAL A 24 11.97 -6.64 5.66
C VAL A 24 11.69 -8.07 5.17
N LYS A 25 12.65 -8.72 4.49
CA LYS A 25 12.45 -10.03 3.83
C LYS A 25 11.88 -11.09 4.78
N SER A 26 12.40 -11.21 5.99
CA SER A 26 11.93 -12.22 6.96
C SER A 26 10.47 -12.02 7.34
N ASN A 27 10.05 -10.77 7.52
CA ASN A 27 8.67 -10.43 7.87
C ASN A 27 7.74 -10.80 6.71
N PHE A 28 8.12 -10.47 5.47
CA PHE A 28 7.35 -10.86 4.28
C PHE A 28 7.17 -12.38 4.18
N VAL A 29 8.25 -13.15 4.34
CA VAL A 29 8.17 -14.62 4.29
C VAL A 29 7.27 -15.17 5.40
N ALA A 30 7.38 -14.65 6.62
CA ALA A 30 6.54 -15.09 7.73
C ALA A 30 5.05 -14.83 7.49
N VAL A 31 4.71 -13.68 6.91
CA VAL A 31 3.34 -13.30 6.56
C VAL A 31 2.76 -14.25 5.49
N PHE A 32 3.54 -14.55 4.44
CA PHE A 32 3.11 -15.52 3.43
C PHE A 32 2.97 -16.93 3.98
N GLN A 33 3.82 -17.33 4.93
CA GLN A 33 3.70 -18.62 5.60
C GLN A 33 2.42 -18.71 6.44
N GLN A 34 2.10 -17.67 7.21
CA GLN A 34 0.85 -17.60 7.97
C GLN A 34 -0.39 -17.63 7.07
N LEU A 35 -0.33 -17.00 5.90
CA LEU A 35 -1.39 -17.07 4.90
C LEU A 35 -1.52 -18.49 4.31
N TYR A 36 -0.40 -19.13 3.98
CA TYR A 36 -0.36 -20.48 3.42
C TYR A 36 -0.93 -21.52 4.40
N ASP A 37 -0.60 -21.38 5.68
CA ASP A 37 -1.07 -22.29 6.73
C ASP A 37 -2.54 -22.01 7.15
N MET A 38 -3.26 -21.15 6.41
CA MET A 38 -4.60 -20.62 6.74
C MET A 38 -4.74 -20.04 8.15
N HIS A 39 -3.63 -19.61 8.76
CA HIS A 39 -3.61 -18.92 10.05
C HIS A 39 -3.87 -17.41 9.86
N GLY A 40 -4.98 -17.06 9.19
CA GLY A 40 -5.37 -15.69 8.86
C GLY A 40 -5.74 -14.78 10.05
N ARG A 41 -5.50 -15.22 11.29
CA ARG A 41 -5.76 -14.43 12.50
C ARG A 41 -4.68 -13.34 12.61
N GLY A 42 -5.07 -12.09 12.36
CA GLY A 42 -4.18 -10.91 12.40
C GLY A 42 -4.22 -10.03 11.16
N PHE A 43 -4.78 -10.53 10.05
CA PHE A 43 -4.85 -9.83 8.76
C PHE A 43 -6.04 -8.86 8.64
N HIS A 44 -6.83 -8.66 9.71
CA HIS A 44 -8.01 -7.78 9.65
C HIS A 44 -7.63 -6.34 9.24
N HIS A 45 -6.48 -5.85 9.71
CA HIS A 45 -5.95 -4.53 9.34
C HIS A 45 -5.35 -4.48 7.92
N LEU A 46 -4.94 -5.63 7.35
CA LEU A 46 -4.47 -5.69 5.96
C LEU A 46 -5.60 -5.50 4.94
N ASN A 47 -6.83 -5.85 5.33
CA ASN A 47 -8.03 -5.57 4.54
C ASN A 47 -8.59 -4.15 4.77
N GLN A 48 -7.97 -3.36 5.65
CA GLN A 48 -8.34 -1.96 5.83
C GLN A 48 -7.50 -1.10 4.89
N ALA A 49 -8.18 -0.28 4.10
CA ALA A 49 -7.54 0.70 3.25
C ALA A 49 -8.09 2.08 3.54
N LEU A 50 -7.21 3.08 3.57
CA LEU A 50 -7.60 4.47 3.66
C LEU A 50 -8.00 4.95 2.25
N LEU A 51 -9.30 5.18 2.04
CA LEU A 51 -9.79 5.76 0.80
C LEU A 51 -9.57 7.28 0.81
N THR A 52 -8.70 7.76 -0.07
CA THR A 52 -8.46 9.18 -0.28
C THR A 52 -9.05 9.62 -1.62
N LEU A 53 -9.78 10.74 -1.62
CA LEU A 53 -10.35 11.32 -2.84
C LEU A 53 -9.40 12.39 -3.39
N LEU A 54 -8.82 12.15 -4.57
CA LEU A 54 -8.00 13.15 -5.25
C LEU A 54 -8.84 13.92 -6.27
N PRO A 55 -8.89 15.27 -6.21
CA PRO A 55 -9.62 16.07 -7.19
C PRO A 55 -8.98 15.94 -8.58
N LYS A 56 -9.79 15.77 -9.63
CA LYS A 56 -9.34 15.73 -11.04
C LYS A 56 -9.02 17.13 -11.60
N ARG A 57 -9.65 18.17 -11.02
CA ARG A 57 -9.61 19.57 -11.44
C ARG A 57 -9.80 20.47 -10.22
N ALA A 58 -9.38 21.73 -10.31
CA ALA A 58 -9.33 22.65 -9.17
C ALA A 58 -10.73 23.02 -8.61
N ASP A 59 -11.76 22.94 -9.45
CA ASP A 59 -13.17 23.28 -9.18
C ASP A 59 -14.04 22.04 -8.88
N ALA A 60 -13.42 20.95 -8.41
CA ALA A 60 -14.11 19.69 -8.13
C ALA A 60 -15.22 19.87 -7.08
N SER A 61 -16.48 19.64 -7.48
CA SER A 61 -17.66 19.91 -6.65
C SER A 61 -18.56 18.70 -6.46
N THR A 62 -18.48 17.70 -7.36
CA THR A 62 -19.29 16.48 -7.28
C THR A 62 -18.40 15.25 -7.06
N LEU A 63 -18.97 14.16 -6.55
CA LEU A 63 -18.22 12.91 -6.32
C LEU A 63 -17.53 12.38 -7.59
N GLY A 64 -18.13 12.60 -8.77
CA GLY A 64 -17.55 12.22 -10.06
C GLY A 64 -16.29 12.99 -10.44
N ASP A 65 -16.04 14.15 -9.82
CA ASP A 65 -14.85 14.98 -10.05
C ASP A 65 -13.62 14.47 -9.29
N TYR A 66 -13.78 13.47 -8.42
CA TYR A 66 -12.70 12.90 -7.65
C TYR A 66 -12.29 11.52 -8.19
N ARG A 67 -11.01 11.18 -8.03
CA ARG A 67 -10.50 9.83 -8.23
C ARG A 67 -10.29 9.19 -6.85
N PRO A 68 -11.00 8.11 -6.52
CA PRO A 68 -10.70 7.38 -5.30
C PRO A 68 -9.36 6.66 -5.45
N ILE A 69 -8.47 6.84 -4.49
CA ILE A 69 -7.26 6.05 -4.32
C ILE A 69 -7.40 5.29 -3.01
N SER A 70 -7.28 3.97 -3.11
CA SER A 70 -7.15 3.10 -1.95
C SER A 70 -5.69 3.12 -1.51
N LEU A 71 -5.43 3.44 -0.24
CA LEU A 71 -4.13 3.35 0.40
C LEU A 71 -4.10 2.14 1.31
N ILE A 72 -3.34 1.13 0.89
CA ILE A 72 -3.15 -0.09 1.67
C ILE A 72 -1.97 0.07 2.62
N HIS A 73 -2.12 -0.42 3.85
CA HIS A 73 -1.00 -0.49 4.79
C HIS A 73 0.05 -1.48 4.30
N LEU A 74 1.30 -1.03 4.20
CA LEU A 74 2.42 -1.94 4.04
C LEU A 74 2.62 -2.70 5.35
N VAL A 75 2.75 -4.03 5.29
CA VAL A 75 3.16 -4.82 6.46
C VAL A 75 4.58 -4.42 6.83
N VAL A 76 4.78 -3.92 8.05
CA VAL A 76 6.09 -3.58 8.61
C VAL A 76 6.44 -4.58 9.70
#